data_AF-A0A3M7GAK1-F1
#
_entry.id   AF-A0A3M7GAK1-F1
#
_cell.length_a   1.000
_cell.length_b   1.000
_cell.length_c   1.000
_cell.angle_alpha   90.00
_cell.angle_beta   90.00
_cell.angle_gamma   90.00
#
_symmetry.space_group_name_H-M   'P 1'
#
loop_
_entity.id
_entity.type
_entity.pdbx_description
1 polymer ?
#
loop_
_entity_poly.entity_id
_entity_poly.type
_entity_poly.pdbx_seq_one_letter_code
_entity_poly.pdbx_strand_id
1 'polypeptide(L)'
;MECSHFRAAAERLFEAGKSTDFTLFCGSDKYPVHRLLLSLHSVYFQRLFDTDSKEARIGKCELHDDHPTAVALMIKYFYSFDYATDADDDELFADPLVMHAHVYVVADKYGVEDLKQLACRKFTDLVPEIVPQNLDPTDAIRLIYTATPAQESNKLRKVASTAWCLLSHQIVDYIGQAAVDRLLRDVPDLAVDIAHQYSTLIRGRIAVEPSNTWCECGEEKHGDLPKLLFQPCPGCHKRFAQSRKKIEMRTAMQIDFGMFQ
;
A
#
# COMPACT_ATOMS: atom_id res chain seq x y z
N MET A 1 -3.71 -5.11 -31.23
CA MET A 1 -4.96 -5.07 -32.03
C MET A 1 -5.93 -6.18 -31.62
N GLU A 2 -5.48 -7.37 -31.21
CA GLU A 2 -6.37 -8.48 -30.81
C GLU A 2 -7.05 -8.27 -29.43
N CYS A 3 -6.39 -7.65 -28.44
CA CYS A 3 -6.99 -7.43 -27.10
C CYS A 3 -8.14 -6.39 -27.07
N SER A 4 -8.17 -5.42 -28.00
CA SER A 4 -9.20 -4.35 -27.99
C SER A 4 -10.58 -4.86 -28.39
N HIS A 5 -10.64 -5.84 -29.31
CA HIS A 5 -11.91 -6.43 -29.73
C HIS A 5 -12.54 -7.29 -28.64
N PHE A 6 -11.72 -8.03 -27.87
CA PHE A 6 -12.21 -8.81 -26.74
C PHE A 6 -12.78 -7.90 -25.65
N ARG A 7 -12.04 -6.86 -25.25
CA ARG A 7 -12.52 -5.86 -24.27
C ARG A 7 -13.85 -5.25 -24.68
N ALA A 8 -13.94 -4.71 -25.90
CA ALA A 8 -15.18 -4.11 -26.39
C ALA A 8 -16.35 -5.12 -26.48
N ALA A 9 -16.07 -6.42 -26.68
CA ALA A 9 -17.10 -7.45 -26.63
C ALA A 9 -17.56 -7.75 -25.20
N ALA A 10 -16.64 -7.82 -24.24
CA ALA A 10 -16.95 -8.00 -22.83
C ALA A 10 -17.76 -6.83 -22.28
N GLU A 11 -17.36 -5.58 -22.53
CA GLU A 11 -18.11 -4.38 -22.13
C GLU A 11 -19.56 -4.41 -22.65
N ARG A 12 -19.78 -4.78 -23.92
CA ARG A 12 -21.14 -4.96 -24.48
C ARG A 12 -21.95 -6.05 -23.78
N LEU A 13 -21.30 -7.13 -23.32
CA LEU A 13 -21.98 -8.18 -22.55
C LEU A 13 -22.41 -7.68 -21.17
N PHE A 14 -21.59 -6.84 -20.54
CA PHE A 14 -21.92 -6.21 -19.26
C PHE A 14 -23.15 -5.31 -19.39
N GLU A 15 -23.12 -4.37 -20.34
CA GLU A 15 -24.19 -3.41 -20.56
C GLU A 15 -25.52 -4.07 -20.97
N ALA A 16 -25.45 -5.10 -21.82
CA ALA A 16 -26.65 -5.77 -22.30
C ALA A 16 -27.28 -6.71 -21.26
N GLY A 17 -26.50 -7.19 -20.29
CA GLY A 17 -26.93 -8.17 -19.27
C GLY A 17 -27.44 -9.51 -19.83
N LYS A 18 -27.24 -9.76 -21.14
CA LYS A 18 -27.70 -10.98 -21.83
C LYS A 18 -26.82 -12.16 -21.42
N SER A 19 -27.38 -13.37 -21.44
CA SER A 19 -26.65 -14.63 -21.17
C SER A 19 -25.90 -14.70 -19.83
N THR A 20 -26.27 -13.88 -18.84
CA THR A 20 -25.73 -14.00 -17.49
C THR A 20 -26.21 -15.30 -16.85
N ASP A 21 -25.27 -16.04 -16.26
CA ASP A 21 -25.44 -17.38 -15.71
C ASP A 21 -25.10 -17.44 -14.22
N PHE A 22 -24.80 -16.28 -13.61
CA PHE A 22 -24.52 -16.13 -12.19
C PHE A 22 -24.98 -14.78 -11.68
N THR A 23 -25.17 -14.66 -10.36
CA THR A 23 -25.48 -13.37 -9.72
C THR A 23 -24.65 -13.18 -8.46
N LEU A 24 -23.92 -12.06 -8.39
CA LEU A 24 -23.27 -11.60 -7.17
C LEU A 24 -24.18 -10.63 -6.42
N PHE A 25 -24.13 -10.71 -5.09
CA PHE A 25 -24.82 -9.79 -4.19
C PHE A 25 -23.79 -9.13 -3.28
N CYS A 26 -23.89 -7.82 -3.08
CA CYS A 26 -23.11 -7.09 -2.08
C CYS A 26 -24.02 -6.07 -1.40
N GLY A 27 -24.40 -6.34 -0.15
CA GLY A 27 -25.44 -5.57 0.52
C GLY A 27 -26.77 -5.62 -0.25
N SER A 28 -27.28 -4.45 -0.64
CA SER A 28 -28.50 -4.33 -1.46
C SER A 28 -28.26 -4.53 -2.96
N ASP A 29 -27.02 -4.48 -3.40
CA ASP A 29 -26.69 -4.42 -4.82
C ASP A 29 -26.61 -5.82 -5.42
N LYS A 30 -27.12 -5.92 -6.66
CA LYS A 30 -27.25 -7.17 -7.40
C LYS A 30 -26.58 -7.04 -8.76
N TYR A 31 -25.65 -7.96 -9.03
CA TYR A 31 -24.87 -7.97 -10.27
C TYR A 31 -25.09 -9.28 -11.03
N PRO A 32 -25.94 -9.30 -12.07
CA PRO A 32 -25.98 -10.39 -13.04
C PRO A 32 -24.66 -10.42 -13.80
N VAL A 33 -23.92 -11.53 -13.72
CA VAL A 33 -22.56 -11.65 -14.26
C VAL A 33 -22.38 -12.98 -15.00
N HIS A 34 -21.24 -13.12 -15.67
CA HIS A 34 -20.88 -14.27 -16.48
C HIS A 34 -19.79 -15.09 -15.77
N ARG A 35 -20.07 -16.37 -15.47
CA ARG A 35 -19.13 -17.27 -14.77
C ARG A 35 -17.78 -17.34 -15.48
N LEU A 36 -17.79 -17.39 -16.81
CA LEU A 36 -16.58 -17.43 -17.62
C LEU A 36 -15.64 -16.25 -17.33
N LEU A 37 -16.16 -15.02 -17.24
CA LEU A 37 -15.34 -13.83 -16.99
C LEU A 37 -14.85 -13.80 -15.55
N LEU A 38 -15.69 -14.18 -14.59
CA LEU A 38 -15.27 -14.33 -13.19
C LEU A 38 -14.12 -15.35 -13.07
N SER A 39 -14.26 -16.54 -13.66
CA SER A 39 -13.21 -17.57 -13.65
C SER A 39 -11.91 -17.16 -14.35
N LEU A 40 -12.01 -16.36 -15.42
CA LEU A 40 -10.84 -15.90 -16.17
C LEU A 40 -9.94 -15.01 -15.30
N HIS A 41 -10.56 -14.16 -14.46
CA HIS A 41 -9.84 -13.16 -13.68
C HIS A 41 -9.59 -13.54 -12.23
N SER A 42 -10.38 -14.43 -11.65
CA SER A 42 -10.37 -14.73 -10.22
C SER A 42 -10.16 -16.21 -9.94
N VAL A 43 -9.06 -16.53 -9.26
CA VAL A 43 -8.78 -17.89 -8.77
C VAL A 43 -9.85 -18.34 -7.77
N TYR A 44 -10.41 -17.41 -6.99
CA TYR A 44 -11.51 -17.71 -6.08
C TYR A 44 -12.75 -18.18 -6.83
N PHE A 45 -13.22 -17.42 -7.83
CA PHE A 45 -14.42 -17.77 -8.57
C PHE A 45 -14.22 -19.00 -9.47
N GLN A 46 -13.03 -19.17 -10.04
CA GLN A 46 -12.66 -20.41 -10.73
C GLN A 46 -12.89 -21.62 -9.82
N ARG A 47 -12.30 -21.62 -8.62
CA ARG A 47 -12.47 -22.70 -7.63
C ARG A 47 -13.92 -22.85 -7.18
N LEU A 48 -14.63 -21.74 -7.00
CA LEU A 48 -16.04 -21.74 -6.62
C LEU A 48 -16.88 -22.53 -7.64
N PHE A 49 -16.60 -22.37 -8.92
CA PHE A 49 -17.36 -23.03 -10.00
C PHE A 49 -16.86 -24.43 -10.35
N ASP A 50 -15.58 -24.74 -10.09
CA ASP A 50 -15.01 -26.08 -10.28
C ASP A 50 -15.40 -27.05 -9.16
N THR A 51 -15.93 -26.55 -8.05
CA THR A 51 -16.38 -27.34 -6.89
C THR A 51 -17.90 -27.43 -6.82
N ASP A 52 -18.43 -28.46 -6.15
CA ASP A 52 -19.87 -28.62 -5.90
C ASP A 52 -20.36 -27.70 -4.77
N SER A 53 -19.96 -26.43 -4.82
CA SER A 53 -20.36 -25.42 -3.84
C SER A 53 -21.86 -25.11 -3.97
N LYS A 54 -22.48 -24.74 -2.84
CA LYS A 54 -23.91 -24.38 -2.81
C LYS A 54 -24.17 -23.19 -3.74
N GLU A 55 -23.28 -22.22 -3.73
CA GLU A 55 -23.29 -21.00 -4.53
C GLU A 55 -23.26 -21.34 -6.01
N ALA A 56 -22.36 -22.24 -6.43
CA ALA A 56 -22.25 -22.70 -7.81
C ALA A 56 -23.51 -23.43 -8.31
N ARG A 57 -24.17 -24.21 -7.45
CA ARG A 57 -25.41 -24.92 -7.77
C ARG A 57 -26.62 -24.00 -7.89
N ILE A 58 -26.73 -23.02 -7.00
CA ILE A 58 -27.85 -22.07 -6.95
C ILE A 58 -27.65 -20.93 -7.98
N GLY A 59 -26.42 -20.73 -8.47
CA GLY A 59 -26.07 -19.68 -9.42
C GLY A 59 -25.99 -18.30 -8.78
N LYS A 60 -25.73 -18.23 -7.47
CA LYS A 60 -25.73 -16.99 -6.68
C LYS A 60 -24.67 -17.04 -5.59
N CYS A 61 -23.98 -15.92 -5.37
CA CYS A 61 -23.01 -15.77 -4.29
C CYS A 61 -23.16 -14.39 -3.63
N GLU A 62 -23.12 -14.36 -2.30
CA GLU A 62 -23.17 -13.13 -1.52
C GLU A 62 -21.77 -12.80 -1.00
N LEU A 63 -21.31 -11.59 -1.27
CA LEU A 63 -19.98 -11.09 -0.93
C LEU A 63 -20.08 -10.26 0.36
N HIS A 64 -20.08 -10.98 1.48
CA HIS A 64 -20.20 -10.37 2.81
C HIS A 64 -18.91 -9.65 3.22
N ASP A 65 -19.07 -8.62 4.06
CA ASP A 65 -18.00 -7.83 4.69
C ASP A 65 -17.08 -7.06 3.72
N ASP A 66 -17.47 -6.95 2.45
CA ASP A 66 -16.74 -6.16 1.45
C ASP A 66 -17.37 -4.79 1.24
N HIS A 67 -16.54 -3.82 0.86
CA HIS A 67 -17.01 -2.49 0.53
C HIS A 67 -17.79 -2.52 -0.80
N PRO A 68 -19.08 -2.12 -0.84
CA PRO A 68 -19.93 -2.26 -2.03
C PRO A 68 -19.33 -1.63 -3.28
N THR A 69 -18.80 -0.40 -3.15
CA THR A 69 -18.14 0.30 -4.26
C THR A 69 -16.92 -0.46 -4.80
N ALA A 70 -16.12 -1.08 -3.92
CA ALA A 70 -14.94 -1.80 -4.37
C ALA A 70 -15.32 -3.10 -5.09
N VAL A 71 -16.38 -3.77 -4.65
CA VAL A 71 -16.97 -4.90 -5.36
C VAL A 71 -17.48 -4.47 -6.73
N ALA A 72 -18.19 -3.34 -6.83
CA ALA A 72 -18.65 -2.80 -8.10
C ALA A 72 -17.48 -2.52 -9.06
N LEU A 73 -16.39 -1.92 -8.57
CA LEU A 73 -15.18 -1.64 -9.35
C LEU A 73 -14.45 -2.93 -9.77
N MET A 74 -14.40 -3.95 -8.91
CA MET A 74 -13.87 -5.27 -9.26
C MET A 74 -14.70 -5.93 -10.37
N ILE A 75 -16.03 -5.83 -10.28
CA ILE A 75 -16.94 -6.36 -11.31
C ILE A 75 -16.74 -5.59 -12.62
N LYS A 76 -16.67 -4.25 -12.59
CA LYS A 76 -16.34 -3.41 -13.77
C LYS A 76 -15.05 -3.92 -14.42
N TYR A 77 -14.00 -4.12 -13.64
CA TYR A 77 -12.72 -4.63 -14.11
C TYR A 77 -12.82 -5.97 -14.88
N PHE A 78 -13.68 -6.91 -14.47
CA PHE A 78 -13.86 -8.19 -15.19
C PHE A 78 -14.38 -8.03 -16.62
N TYR A 79 -14.93 -6.87 -16.97
CA TYR A 79 -15.47 -6.59 -18.30
C TYR A 79 -14.62 -5.57 -19.07
N SER A 80 -14.04 -4.58 -18.40
CA SER A 80 -13.27 -3.50 -19.04
C SER A 80 -11.75 -3.64 -18.92
N PHE A 81 -11.23 -4.58 -18.12
CA PHE A 81 -9.79 -4.69 -17.79
C PHE A 81 -9.19 -3.43 -17.12
N ASP A 82 -10.06 -2.55 -16.64
CA ASP A 82 -9.71 -1.32 -15.93
C ASP A 82 -10.85 -0.97 -14.97
N TYR A 83 -10.59 -0.17 -13.95
CA TYR A 83 -11.59 0.33 -13.03
C TYR A 83 -11.30 1.81 -12.75
N ALA A 84 -12.29 2.69 -12.61
CA ALA A 84 -12.09 4.13 -12.44
C ALA A 84 -11.35 4.80 -13.63
N THR A 85 -11.98 4.81 -14.81
CA THR A 85 -11.51 5.55 -16.01
C THR A 85 -12.38 6.75 -16.36
N ASP A 86 -13.54 6.88 -15.72
CA ASP A 86 -14.57 7.83 -16.10
C ASP A 86 -14.76 8.81 -14.93
N ALA A 87 -14.88 10.10 -15.22
CA ALA A 87 -15.04 11.15 -14.20
C ALA A 87 -16.25 10.96 -13.26
N ASP A 88 -17.19 10.08 -13.62
CA ASP A 88 -18.34 9.72 -12.79
C ASP A 88 -17.98 8.73 -11.65
N ASP A 89 -16.87 7.98 -11.77
CA ASP A 89 -16.40 7.07 -10.72
C ASP A 89 -15.72 7.84 -9.55
N ASP A 90 -15.35 9.10 -9.77
CA ASP A 90 -14.69 9.98 -8.78
C ASP A 90 -15.63 10.39 -7.64
N GLU A 91 -16.96 10.31 -7.81
CA GLU A 91 -17.94 10.65 -6.76
C GLU A 91 -18.18 9.50 -5.77
N LEU A 92 -17.71 8.28 -6.07
CA LEU A 92 -18.02 7.10 -5.27
C LEU A 92 -17.17 6.99 -3.98
N PHE A 93 -16.06 7.72 -3.91
CA PHE A 93 -15.23 7.87 -2.72
C PHE A 93 -14.84 9.34 -2.55
N ALA A 94 -14.88 9.84 -1.32
CA ALA A 94 -14.37 11.18 -1.01
C ALA A 94 -12.84 11.30 -1.14
N ASP A 95 -12.13 10.17 -1.06
CA ASP A 95 -10.68 10.08 -1.17
C ASP A 95 -10.26 8.94 -2.14
N PRO A 96 -9.57 9.25 -3.26
CA PRO A 96 -9.14 8.25 -4.23
C PRO A 96 -8.08 7.29 -3.67
N LEU A 97 -7.30 7.66 -2.63
CA LEU A 97 -6.39 6.75 -1.94
C LEU A 97 -7.18 5.62 -1.26
N VAL A 98 -8.27 5.98 -0.60
CA VAL A 98 -9.17 5.03 0.08
C VAL A 98 -9.85 4.11 -0.93
N MET A 99 -10.30 4.66 -2.08
CA MET A 99 -10.83 3.87 -3.18
C MET A 99 -9.86 2.77 -3.61
N HIS A 100 -8.63 3.15 -4.00
CA HIS A 100 -7.65 2.20 -4.52
C HIS A 100 -7.20 1.19 -3.45
N ALA A 101 -7.13 1.60 -2.18
CA ALA A 101 -6.88 0.69 -1.07
C ALA A 101 -8.00 -0.36 -0.92
N HIS A 102 -9.27 0.04 -0.99
CA HIS A 102 -10.38 -0.93 -0.96
C HIS A 102 -10.38 -1.87 -2.16
N VAL A 103 -10.12 -1.36 -3.37
CA VAL A 103 -10.03 -2.20 -4.58
C VAL A 103 -8.89 -3.22 -4.45
N TYR A 104 -7.73 -2.81 -3.91
CA TYR A 104 -6.63 -3.73 -3.63
C TYR A 104 -7.03 -4.84 -2.66
N VAL A 105 -7.75 -4.50 -1.58
CA VAL A 105 -8.22 -5.45 -0.56
C VAL A 105 -9.17 -6.49 -1.15
N VAL A 106 -10.19 -6.07 -1.90
CA VAL A 106 -11.12 -7.03 -2.53
C VAL A 106 -10.42 -7.87 -3.60
N ALA A 107 -9.51 -7.27 -4.37
CA ALA A 107 -8.74 -8.01 -5.37
C ALA A 107 -7.86 -9.09 -4.74
N ASP A 108 -7.23 -8.80 -3.60
CA ASP A 108 -6.44 -9.79 -2.84
C ASP A 108 -7.35 -10.89 -2.28
N LYS A 109 -8.48 -10.53 -1.65
CA LYS A 109 -9.46 -11.46 -1.08
C LYS A 109 -9.98 -12.46 -2.12
N TYR A 110 -10.30 -11.97 -3.31
CA TYR A 110 -10.86 -12.77 -4.40
C TYR A 110 -9.81 -13.31 -5.38
N GLY A 111 -8.51 -13.16 -5.08
CA GLY A 111 -7.43 -13.71 -5.90
C GLY A 111 -7.44 -13.19 -7.34
N VAL A 112 -7.68 -11.90 -7.52
CA VAL A 112 -7.66 -11.17 -8.81
C VAL A 112 -6.32 -10.43 -8.93
N GLU A 113 -5.28 -11.16 -9.30
CA GLU A 113 -3.89 -10.67 -9.23
C GLU A 113 -3.64 -9.44 -10.11
N ASP A 114 -4.16 -9.41 -11.34
CA ASP A 114 -3.97 -8.27 -12.25
C ASP A 114 -4.68 -7.01 -11.75
N LEU A 115 -5.86 -7.14 -11.14
CA LEU A 115 -6.58 -6.03 -10.50
C LEU A 115 -5.82 -5.53 -9.27
N LYS A 116 -5.30 -6.44 -8.44
CA LYS A 116 -4.50 -6.10 -7.27
C LYS A 116 -3.25 -5.30 -7.67
N GLN A 117 -2.58 -5.69 -8.75
CA GLN A 117 -1.44 -4.97 -9.29
C GLN A 117 -1.84 -3.63 -9.91
N LEU A 118 -2.96 -3.56 -10.63
CA LEU A 118 -3.49 -2.30 -11.16
C LEU A 118 -3.82 -1.32 -10.03
N ALA A 119 -4.45 -1.79 -8.94
CA ALA A 119 -4.78 -0.94 -7.81
C ALA A 119 -3.58 -0.44 -7.03
N CYS A 120 -2.55 -1.29 -6.89
CA CYS A 120 -1.27 -0.86 -6.35
C CYS A 120 -0.63 0.24 -7.20
N ARG A 121 -0.67 0.11 -8.54
CA ARG A 121 -0.13 1.12 -9.46
C ARG A 121 -0.90 2.43 -9.37
N LYS A 122 -2.22 2.41 -9.49
CA LYS A 122 -3.04 3.63 -9.38
C LYS A 122 -2.88 4.33 -8.03
N PHE A 123 -2.78 3.58 -6.93
CA PHE A 123 -2.44 4.16 -5.62
C PHE A 123 -1.05 4.82 -5.64
N THR A 124 -0.06 4.18 -6.25
CA THR A 124 1.31 4.70 -6.37
C THR A 124 1.34 5.98 -7.21
N ASP A 125 0.57 6.03 -8.29
CA ASP A 125 0.48 7.19 -9.18
C ASP A 125 -0.15 8.42 -8.48
N LEU A 126 -0.95 8.20 -7.43
CA LEU A 126 -1.49 9.29 -6.59
C LEU A 126 -0.52 9.78 -5.50
N VAL A 127 0.56 9.04 -5.19
CA VAL A 127 1.51 9.42 -4.13
C VAL A 127 2.10 10.84 -4.35
N PRO A 128 2.54 11.22 -5.56
CA PRO A 128 3.00 12.59 -5.83
C PRO A 128 1.94 13.67 -5.63
N GLU A 129 0.66 13.30 -5.72
CA GLU A 129 -0.49 14.21 -5.65
C GLU A 129 -1.02 14.40 -4.21
N ILE A 130 -0.57 13.59 -3.25
CA ILE A 130 -1.02 13.66 -1.84
C ILE A 130 -0.87 15.07 -1.28
N VAL A 131 0.30 15.68 -1.44
CA VAL A 131 0.56 17.03 -0.89
C VAL A 131 -0.07 18.13 -1.74
N PRO A 132 0.09 18.17 -3.08
CA PRO A 132 -0.53 19.21 -3.91
C PRO A 132 -2.05 19.30 -3.77
N GLN A 133 -2.72 18.15 -3.57
CA GLN A 133 -4.18 18.06 -3.49
C GLN A 133 -4.70 17.96 -2.05
N ASN A 134 -3.81 17.96 -1.04
CA ASN A 134 -4.14 17.77 0.38
C ASN A 134 -4.96 16.50 0.65
N LEU A 135 -4.64 15.39 -0.02
CA LEU A 135 -5.30 14.10 0.22
C LEU A 135 -4.90 13.58 1.61
N ASP A 136 -5.84 13.09 2.42
CA ASP A 136 -5.53 12.53 3.73
C ASP A 136 -5.28 11.01 3.63
N PRO A 137 -4.02 10.53 3.69
CA PRO A 137 -3.74 9.11 3.51
C PRO A 137 -4.13 8.26 4.72
N THR A 138 -4.62 8.85 5.82
CA THR A 138 -4.80 8.18 7.12
C THR A 138 -5.72 6.96 7.02
N ASP A 139 -6.90 7.12 6.43
CA ASP A 139 -7.88 6.04 6.35
C ASP A 139 -7.45 4.96 5.35
N ALA A 140 -6.81 5.35 4.26
CA ALA A 140 -6.26 4.41 3.30
C ALA A 140 -5.14 3.56 3.92
N ILE A 141 -4.20 4.18 4.64
CA ILE A 141 -3.11 3.47 5.34
C ILE A 141 -3.69 2.53 6.41
N ARG A 142 -4.65 3.00 7.20
CA ARG A 142 -5.35 2.17 8.19
C ARG A 142 -5.98 0.93 7.55
N LEU A 143 -6.71 1.11 6.46
CA LEU A 143 -7.31 0.02 5.73
C LEU A 143 -6.25 -0.96 5.21
N ILE A 144 -5.20 -0.46 4.56
CA ILE A 144 -4.11 -1.28 4.02
C ILE A 144 -3.52 -2.18 5.11
N TYR A 145 -3.23 -1.64 6.29
CA TYR A 145 -2.60 -2.42 7.36
C TYR A 145 -3.57 -3.33 8.14
N THR A 146 -4.88 -3.05 8.12
CA THR A 146 -5.87 -3.86 8.85
C THR A 146 -6.48 -4.97 7.99
N ALA A 147 -6.67 -4.73 6.70
CA ALA A 147 -7.40 -5.62 5.80
C ALA A 147 -6.50 -6.49 4.89
N THR A 148 -5.19 -6.25 4.89
CA THR A 148 -4.24 -7.11 4.17
C THR A 148 -3.34 -7.85 5.15
N PRO A 149 -2.85 -9.06 4.86
CA PRO A 149 -1.95 -9.77 5.76
C PRO A 149 -0.56 -9.12 5.79
N ALA A 150 0.11 -9.21 6.96
CA ALA A 150 1.50 -8.82 7.15
C ALA A 150 2.45 -9.83 6.49
N GLN A 151 2.47 -9.84 5.16
CA GLN A 151 3.40 -10.62 4.36
C GLN A 151 4.45 -9.68 3.74
N GLU A 152 5.72 -10.12 3.71
CA GLU A 152 6.82 -9.35 3.11
C GLU A 152 6.58 -8.97 1.64
N SER A 153 5.70 -9.70 0.94
CA SER A 153 5.33 -9.47 -0.46
C SER A 153 4.25 -8.40 -0.65
N ASN A 154 3.68 -7.83 0.41
CA ASN A 154 2.61 -6.84 0.29
C ASN A 154 3.16 -5.51 -0.26
N LYS A 155 3.05 -5.36 -1.58
CA LYS A 155 3.54 -4.19 -2.32
C LYS A 155 2.87 -2.90 -1.84
N LEU A 156 1.56 -2.93 -1.55
CA LEU A 156 0.83 -1.72 -1.18
C LEU A 156 1.21 -1.21 0.22
N ARG A 157 1.46 -2.09 1.20
CA ARG A 157 2.04 -1.70 2.50
C ARG A 157 3.40 -1.01 2.35
N LYS A 158 4.26 -1.53 1.46
CA LYS A 158 5.57 -0.91 1.16
C LYS A 158 5.43 0.47 0.52
N VAL A 159 4.50 0.62 -0.43
CA VAL A 159 4.19 1.92 -1.05
C VAL A 159 3.67 2.91 0.00
N ALA A 160 2.72 2.49 0.84
CA ALA A 160 2.14 3.33 1.89
C ALA A 160 3.18 3.81 2.92
N SER A 161 3.99 2.90 3.46
CA SER A 161 5.08 3.25 4.39
C SER A 161 6.13 4.14 3.74
N THR A 162 6.49 3.88 2.48
CA THR A 162 7.43 4.73 1.74
C THR A 162 6.84 6.12 1.56
N ALA A 163 5.62 6.24 1.04
CA ALA A 163 4.92 7.52 0.86
C ALA A 163 4.89 8.32 2.17
N TRP A 164 4.58 7.65 3.29
CA TRP A 164 4.64 8.27 4.62
C TRP A 164 6.05 8.78 4.97
N CYS A 165 7.09 7.95 4.83
CA CYS A 165 8.46 8.37 5.10
C CYS A 165 8.89 9.58 4.28
N LEU A 166 8.39 9.71 3.05
CA LEU A 166 8.71 10.82 2.14
C LEU A 166 7.94 12.11 2.47
N LEU A 167 6.66 11.98 2.76
CA LEU A 167 5.73 13.13 2.78
C LEU A 167 5.27 13.50 4.19
N SER A 168 5.58 12.69 5.22
CA SER A 168 5.07 12.88 6.59
C SER A 168 5.20 14.29 7.13
N HIS A 169 6.32 14.98 6.89
CA HIS A 169 6.48 16.36 7.35
C HIS A 169 5.44 17.32 6.76
N GLN A 170 5.12 17.18 5.47
CA GLN A 170 4.10 17.98 4.78
C GLN A 170 2.69 17.51 5.15
N ILE A 171 2.49 16.20 5.30
CA ILE A 171 1.21 15.63 5.70
C ILE A 171 0.78 16.14 7.07
N VAL A 172 1.69 16.14 8.03
CA VAL A 172 1.46 16.60 9.42
C VAL A 172 1.00 18.06 9.45
N ASP A 173 1.45 18.91 8.52
CA ASP A 173 1.09 20.33 8.48
C ASP A 173 -0.41 20.56 8.27
N TYR A 174 -1.12 19.67 7.54
CA TYR A 174 -2.56 19.81 7.30
C TYR A 174 -3.43 18.83 8.11
N ILE A 175 -3.04 17.57 8.31
CA ILE A 175 -3.86 16.63 9.12
C ILE A 175 -3.67 16.83 10.63
N GLY A 176 -2.56 17.46 11.02
CA GLY A 176 -2.21 17.75 12.41
C GLY A 176 -1.64 16.55 13.19
N GLN A 177 -0.82 16.87 14.19
CA GLN A 177 -0.11 15.86 14.99
C GLN A 177 -1.06 14.87 15.69
N ALA A 178 -2.23 15.31 16.15
CA ALA A 178 -3.19 14.44 16.82
C ALA A 178 -3.76 13.34 15.91
N ALA A 179 -3.94 13.61 14.62
CA ALA A 179 -4.37 12.60 13.64
C ALA A 179 -3.26 11.57 13.40
N VAL A 180 -2.02 12.03 13.28
CA VAL A 180 -0.83 11.16 13.17
C VAL A 180 -0.68 10.24 14.38
N ASP A 181 -0.77 10.80 15.59
CA ASP A 181 -0.64 10.03 16.82
C ASP A 181 -1.74 8.96 16.92
N ARG A 182 -2.94 9.26 16.44
CA ARG A 182 -4.04 8.29 16.38
C ARG A 182 -3.74 7.19 15.36
N LEU A 183 -3.33 7.55 14.15
CA LEU A 183 -2.98 6.58 13.10
C LEU A 183 -1.91 5.59 13.58
N LEU A 184 -0.82 6.08 14.16
CA LEU A 184 0.29 5.23 14.61
C LEU A 184 -0.10 4.32 15.81
N ARG A 185 -1.04 4.75 16.65
CA ARG A 185 -1.58 3.90 17.74
C ARG A 185 -2.50 2.82 17.22
N ASP A 186 -3.31 3.14 16.24
CA ASP A 186 -4.25 2.19 15.65
C ASP A 186 -3.56 1.20 14.70
N VAL A 187 -2.40 1.59 14.16
CA VAL A 187 -1.61 0.82 13.21
C VAL A 187 -0.15 0.74 13.69
N PRO A 188 0.15 -0.08 14.72
CA PRO A 188 1.50 -0.15 15.28
C PRO A 188 2.53 -0.73 14.29
N ASP A 189 2.12 -1.62 13.40
CA ASP A 189 2.98 -2.20 12.36
C ASP A 189 3.53 -1.14 11.40
N LEU A 190 2.75 -0.09 11.12
CA LEU A 190 3.19 1.05 10.32
C LEU A 190 4.38 1.76 11.01
N ALA A 191 4.33 1.93 12.32
CA ALA A 191 5.43 2.54 13.08
C ALA A 191 6.72 1.71 13.00
N VAL A 192 6.59 0.37 13.04
CA VAL A 192 7.72 -0.56 12.87
C VAL A 192 8.31 -0.43 11.47
N ASP A 193 7.48 -0.43 10.43
CA ASP A 193 7.93 -0.30 9.04
C ASP A 193 8.63 1.04 8.78
N ILE A 194 8.05 2.14 9.27
CA ILE A 194 8.63 3.48 9.18
C ILE A 194 10.00 3.53 9.89
N ALA A 195 10.10 2.95 11.09
CA ALA A 195 11.37 2.93 11.84
C ALA A 195 12.47 2.17 11.08
N HIS A 196 12.13 1.02 10.48
CA HIS A 196 13.05 0.26 9.64
C HIS A 196 13.45 1.03 8.37
N GLN A 197 12.50 1.67 7.70
CA GLN A 197 12.76 2.46 6.50
C GLN A 197 13.64 3.67 6.79
N TYR A 198 13.35 4.42 7.86
CA TYR A 198 14.23 5.53 8.28
C TYR A 198 15.64 5.05 8.62
N SER A 199 15.78 3.92 9.32
CA SER A 199 17.09 3.33 9.61
C SER A 199 17.88 3.06 8.32
N THR A 200 17.20 2.52 7.30
CA THR A 200 17.79 2.22 5.99
C THR A 200 18.18 3.49 5.24
N LEU A 201 17.30 4.50 5.21
CA LEU A 201 17.57 5.80 4.58
C LEU A 201 18.73 6.54 5.25
N ILE A 202 18.82 6.48 6.58
CA ILE A 202 19.92 7.08 7.34
C ILE A 202 21.22 6.30 7.08
N ARG A 203 21.20 4.96 7.11
CA ARG A 203 22.38 4.13 6.84
C ARG A 203 22.95 4.39 5.44
N GLY A 204 22.11 4.60 4.43
CA GLY A 204 22.56 4.92 3.06
C GLY A 204 23.20 6.31 2.92
N ARG A 205 22.90 7.25 3.83
CA ARG A 205 23.44 8.61 3.82
C ARG A 205 24.66 8.80 4.72
N ILE A 206 24.82 7.95 5.72
CA ILE A 206 26.08 7.86 6.47
C ILE A 206 27.05 7.07 5.60
N ALA A 207 27.72 7.75 4.66
CA ALA A 207 29.03 7.28 4.25
C ALA A 207 29.82 7.10 5.54
N VAL A 208 30.23 5.87 5.85
CA VAL A 208 31.12 5.61 6.98
C VAL A 208 32.49 6.16 6.60
N GLU A 209 32.61 7.48 6.52
CA GLU A 209 33.87 8.10 6.92
C GLU A 209 34.09 7.64 8.36
N PRO A 210 35.28 7.11 8.71
CA PRO A 210 35.54 6.58 10.05
C PRO A 210 35.14 7.67 11.04
N SER A 211 34.04 7.45 11.75
CA SER A 211 33.39 8.53 12.47
C SER A 211 34.28 8.88 13.65
N ASN A 212 35.00 9.98 13.53
CA ASN A 212 35.84 10.51 14.60
C ASN A 212 34.94 10.88 15.77
N THR A 213 34.85 9.98 16.74
CA THR A 213 34.02 10.15 17.92
C THR A 213 34.91 10.57 19.06
N TRP A 214 34.59 11.68 19.71
CA TRP A 214 35.51 12.28 20.68
C TRP A 214 35.09 11.98 22.11
N CYS A 215 36.05 11.65 22.95
CA CYS A 215 35.85 11.59 24.39
C CYS A 215 35.84 13.01 24.98
N GLU A 216 35.21 13.21 26.15
CA GLU A 216 35.28 14.51 26.85
C GLU A 216 36.71 14.93 27.19
N CYS A 217 37.65 13.98 27.30
CA CYS A 217 39.07 14.29 27.48
C CYS A 217 39.78 14.74 26.19
N GLY A 218 39.07 14.88 25.07
CA GLY A 218 39.61 15.30 23.78
C GLY A 218 40.22 14.18 22.93
N GLU A 219 40.27 12.95 23.45
CA GLU A 219 40.80 11.80 22.70
C GLU A 219 39.87 11.33 21.61
N GLU A 220 40.44 11.05 20.45
CA GLU A 220 39.74 10.54 19.28
C GLU A 220 39.58 9.02 19.36
N LYS A 221 38.38 8.54 19.09
CA LYS A 221 38.07 7.11 19.04
C LYS A 221 37.71 6.72 17.62
N HIS A 222 38.47 5.79 17.04
CA HIS A 222 38.21 5.19 15.73
C HIS A 222 37.67 3.77 15.89
N GLY A 223 36.65 3.41 15.09
CA GLY A 223 36.08 2.06 15.02
C GLY A 223 34.57 2.06 14.80
N ASP A 224 34.01 0.86 14.59
CA ASP A 224 32.59 0.68 14.28
C ASP A 224 31.68 0.80 15.53
N LEU A 225 30.64 1.63 15.42
CA LEU A 225 29.50 1.59 16.35
C LEU A 225 28.69 0.30 16.11
N PRO A 226 28.20 -0.40 17.14
CA PRO A 226 28.16 -0.02 18.56
C PRO A 226 29.35 -0.54 19.41
N LYS A 227 30.31 -1.28 18.84
CA LYS A 227 31.45 -1.84 19.61
C LYS A 227 32.29 -0.76 20.29
N LEU A 228 32.42 0.40 19.65
CA LEU A 228 33.08 1.59 20.19
C LEU A 228 32.47 2.09 21.51
N LEU A 229 31.15 1.89 21.73
CA LEU A 229 30.44 2.34 22.93
C LEU A 229 30.86 1.58 24.19
N PHE A 230 31.39 0.37 24.03
CA PHE A 230 31.75 -0.51 25.16
C PHE A 230 33.25 -0.50 25.46
N GLN A 231 34.06 0.15 24.62
CA GLN A 231 35.50 0.25 24.83
C GLN A 231 35.88 1.46 25.70
N PRO A 232 36.73 1.28 26.74
CA PRO A 232 37.28 2.37 27.53
C PRO A 232 38.04 3.37 26.63
N CYS A 233 38.00 4.65 26.98
CA CYS A 233 38.84 5.63 26.30
C CYS A 233 40.34 5.30 26.50
N PRO A 234 41.19 5.34 25.47
CA PRO A 234 42.62 5.09 25.62
C PRO A 234 43.32 6.14 26.49
N GLY A 235 42.85 7.41 26.51
CA GLY A 235 43.43 8.46 27.36
C GLY A 235 42.89 8.50 28.78
N CYS A 236 41.57 8.61 28.96
CA CYS A 236 40.98 8.78 30.30
C CYS A 236 40.45 7.49 30.94
N HIS A 237 40.45 6.36 30.22
CA HIS A 237 39.94 5.05 30.65
C HIS A 237 38.47 5.00 31.13
N LYS A 238 37.71 6.11 30.99
CA LYS A 238 36.28 6.18 31.33
C LYS A 238 35.43 5.47 30.26
N ARG A 239 34.27 4.95 30.71
CA ARG A 239 33.24 4.33 29.86
C ARG A 239 32.52 5.39 29.02
N PHE A 240 32.02 4.98 27.84
CA PHE A 240 31.49 5.85 26.78
C PHE A 240 30.20 6.63 27.13
N ALA A 241 29.62 6.46 28.33
CA ALA A 241 28.31 7.03 28.70
C ALA A 241 28.22 8.58 28.62
N GLN A 242 29.33 9.28 28.37
CA GLN A 242 29.40 10.75 28.32
C GLN A 242 30.08 11.30 27.04
N SER A 243 30.50 10.48 26.07
CA SER A 243 31.13 10.99 24.84
C SER A 243 30.13 11.66 23.89
N ARG A 244 30.57 12.73 23.23
CA ARG A 244 29.78 13.48 22.25
C ARG A 244 30.18 13.03 20.84
N LYS A 245 29.20 12.59 20.06
CA LYS A 245 29.37 12.36 18.62
C LYS A 245 28.84 13.58 17.87
N LYS A 246 29.71 14.32 17.17
CA LYS A 246 29.25 15.33 16.21
C LYS A 246 28.92 14.60 14.92
N ILE A 247 27.62 14.47 14.62
CA ILE A 247 27.16 13.90 13.35
C ILE A 247 26.80 15.08 12.45
N GLU A 248 27.64 15.36 11.46
CA GLU A 248 27.26 16.29 10.39
C GLU A 248 26.35 15.54 9.42
N MET A 249 25.04 15.69 9.60
CA MET A 249 24.06 15.16 8.66
C MET A 249 23.90 16.15 7.51
N ARG A 250 24.42 15.80 6.32
CA ARG A 250 24.00 16.46 5.08
C ARG A 250 22.71 15.80 4.59
N THR A 251 21.57 16.41 4.89
CA THR A 251 20.27 15.96 4.39
C THR A 251 20.04 16.50 2.98
N ALA A 252 20.44 15.73 1.96
CA ALA A 252 19.91 15.87 0.61
C ALA A 252 19.12 14.61 0.29
N MET A 253 17.81 14.76 0.07
CA MET A 253 16.93 13.67 -0.35
C MET A 253 16.82 13.70 -1.86
N GLN A 254 17.64 12.89 -2.54
CA GLN A 254 17.43 12.54 -3.94
C GLN A 254 16.78 11.16 -3.96
N ILE A 255 15.60 11.05 -4.56
CA ILE A 255 14.84 9.81 -4.67
C ILE A 255 14.65 9.51 -6.15
N ASP A 256 15.06 8.32 -6.52
CA ASP A 256 14.88 7.80 -7.87
C ASP A 256 13.57 7.00 -7.90
N PHE A 257 12.56 7.53 -8.57
CA PHE A 257 11.25 6.87 -8.74
C PHE A 257 11.30 5.68 -9.71
N GLY A 258 12.46 5.41 -10.35
CA GLY A 258 12.66 4.28 -11.25
C GLY A 258 12.51 2.89 -10.61
N MET A 259 12.36 2.79 -9.28
CA MET A 259 12.12 1.52 -8.58
C MET A 259 10.69 0.98 -8.68
N PHE A 260 9.74 1.76 -9.21
CA PHE A 260 8.34 1.36 -9.35
C PHE A 260 7.88 1.19 -10.82
N GLN A 261 8.81 1.25 -11.78
CA GLN A 261 8.57 0.92 -13.19
C GLN A 261 8.66 -0.59 -13.46
#